data_AF-W5WTQ8-F1
#
_entry.id   AF-W5WTQ8-F1
#
_cell.length_a   1.000
_cell.length_b   1.000
_cell.length_c   1.000
_cell.angle_alpha   90.00
_cell.angle_beta   90.00
_cell.angle_gamma   90.00
#
_symmetry.space_group_name_H-M   'P 1'
#
loop_
_entity.id
_entity.type
_entity.pdbx_description
1 polymer ?
#
loop_
_entity_poly.entity_id
_entity_poly.type
_entity_poly.pdbx_seq_one_letter_code
_entity_poly.pdbx_strand_id
1 'polypeptide(L)'
;MTGIKVDPEWIKGYASTVARSGSELGTARDTLRSGQLPAEAFGELGRNTGTDKAYQQAAKTLQDQLSRAVDALNSASAALSKTAEHFSSHDEDVAASIRRAGGR
;
A
#
# COMPACT_ATOMS: atom_id res chain seq x y z
N MET A 1 -29.42 15.50 -13.90
CA MET A 1 -28.34 15.43 -12.89
C MET A 1 -27.31 14.43 -13.40
N THR A 2 -26.16 14.90 -13.87
CA THR A 2 -25.05 14.05 -14.30
C THR A 2 -24.37 13.49 -13.05
N GLY A 3 -24.94 12.43 -12.49
CA GLY A 3 -24.36 11.72 -11.37
C GLY A 3 -23.01 11.14 -11.78
N ILE A 4 -21.98 11.36 -10.96
CA ILE A 4 -20.69 10.68 -11.11
C ILE A 4 -20.98 9.19 -11.05
N LYS A 5 -20.80 8.50 -12.17
CA LYS A 5 -20.97 7.05 -12.27
C LYS A 5 -19.67 6.43 -11.80
N VAL A 6 -19.68 5.90 -10.58
CA VAL A 6 -18.54 5.18 -10.00
C VAL A 6 -18.59 3.76 -10.53
N ASP A 7 -17.50 3.28 -11.14
CA ASP A 7 -17.35 1.89 -11.58
C ASP A 7 -16.70 1.07 -10.44
N PRO A 8 -17.46 0.20 -9.74
CA PRO A 8 -16.94 -0.57 -8.62
C PRO A 8 -15.85 -1.58 -9.03
N GLU A 9 -15.93 -2.14 -10.24
CA GLU A 9 -14.95 -3.09 -10.75
C GLU A 9 -13.62 -2.41 -11.05
N TRP A 10 -13.67 -1.18 -11.59
CA TRP A 10 -12.46 -0.37 -11.76
C TRP A 10 -11.79 -0.05 -10.41
N ILE A 11 -12.56 0.35 -9.39
CA ILE A 11 -12.03 0.62 -8.04
C ILE A 11 -11.40 -0.63 -7.45
N LYS A 12 -12.04 -1.79 -7.60
CA LYS A 12 -11.54 -3.08 -7.12
C LYS A 12 -10.24 -3.48 -7.81
N GLY A 13 -10.14 -3.30 -9.13
CA GLY A 13 -8.91 -3.54 -9.89
C GLY A 13 -7.77 -2.61 -9.45
N TYR A 14 -8.08 -1.35 -9.18
CA TYR A 14 -7.10 -0.39 -8.66
C TYR A 14 -6.67 -0.75 -7.23
N ALA A 15 -7.61 -1.12 -6.35
CA ALA A 15 -7.32 -1.59 -4.99
C ALA A 15 -6.38 -2.80 -4.98
N SER A 16 -6.59 -3.75 -5.90
CA SER A 16 -5.72 -4.92 -6.08
C SER A 16 -4.33 -4.53 -6.56
N THR A 17 -4.23 -3.59 -7.50
CA THR A 17 -2.94 -3.07 -7.97
C THR A 17 -2.16 -2.40 -6.84
N VAL A 18 -2.82 -1.55 -6.06
CA VAL A 18 -2.22 -0.86 -4.91
C VAL A 18 -1.76 -1.86 -3.83
N ALA A 19 -2.56 -2.89 -3.55
CA ALA A 19 -2.17 -3.97 -2.63
C ALA A 19 -0.92 -4.71 -3.13
N ARG A 20 -0.88 -5.04 -4.42
CA ARG A 20 0.28 -5.71 -5.03
C ARG A 20 1.53 -4.85 -4.90
N SER A 21 1.45 -3.57 -5.25
CA SER A 21 2.58 -2.65 -5.10
C SER A 21 3.03 -2.51 -3.64
N GLY A 22 2.09 -2.47 -2.68
CA GLY A 22 2.40 -2.48 -1.26
C GLY A 22 3.16 -3.74 -0.82
N SER A 23 2.75 -4.92 -1.31
CA SER A 23 3.41 -6.19 -1.04
C SER A 23 4.81 -6.29 -1.66
N GLU A 24 4.97 -5.86 -2.92
CA GLU A 24 6.26 -5.82 -3.60
C GLU A 24 7.24 -4.86 -2.88
N LEU A 25 6.78 -3.68 -2.47
CA LEU A 25 7.56 -2.74 -1.65
C LEU A 25 7.91 -3.30 -0.28
N GLY A 26 7.00 -4.03 0.37
CA GLY A 26 7.26 -4.73 1.62
C GLY A 26 8.37 -5.78 1.49
N THR A 27 8.32 -6.57 0.41
CA THR A 27 9.36 -7.56 0.10
C THR A 27 10.72 -6.92 -0.16
N ALA A 28 10.74 -5.82 -0.94
CA ALA A 28 11.96 -5.05 -1.19
C ALA A 28 12.54 -4.45 0.10
N ARG A 29 11.69 -3.91 0.98
CA ARG A 29 12.10 -3.40 2.30
C ARG A 29 12.75 -4.51 3.13
N ASP A 30 12.14 -5.69 3.20
CA ASP A 30 12.64 -6.79 4.01
C ASP A 30 13.98 -7.32 3.48
N THR A 31 14.15 -7.32 2.15
CA THR A 31 15.44 -7.63 1.48
C THR A 31 16.51 -6.58 1.81
N LEU A 32 16.16 -5.29 1.78
CA LEU A 32 17.10 -4.21 2.14
C LEU A 32 17.50 -4.26 3.63
N ARG A 33 16.58 -4.69 4.49
CA ARG A 33 16.84 -4.85 5.93
C ARG A 33 17.82 -6.00 6.21
N SER A 34 17.74 -7.10 5.47
CA SER A 34 18.68 -8.22 5.62
C SER A 34 20.06 -7.94 5.03
N GLY A 35 20.15 -7.04 4.04
CA GLY A 35 21.41 -6.66 3.36
C GLY A 35 22.17 -5.48 3.97
N GLN A 36 21.89 -5.08 5.22
CA GLN A 36 22.61 -3.96 5.84
C GLN A 36 24.09 -4.26 6.06
N LEU A 37 24.95 -3.29 5.73
CA LEU A 37 26.39 -3.42 5.97
C LEU A 37 26.69 -3.33 7.48
N PRO A 38 27.46 -4.29 8.02
CA PRO A 38 27.91 -4.24 9.40
C PRO A 38 28.99 -3.16 9.57
N ALA A 39 29.23 -2.70 10.80
CA ALA A 39 30.19 -1.62 11.07
C ALA A 39 31.62 -2.00 10.64
N GLU A 40 31.94 -3.29 10.68
CA GLU A 40 33.21 -3.87 10.26
C GLU A 40 33.47 -3.69 8.76
N ALA A 41 32.41 -3.58 7.93
CA ALA A 41 32.54 -3.35 6.50
C ALA A 41 33.11 -1.95 6.15
N PHE A 42 33.09 -1.01 7.10
CA PHE A 42 33.62 0.34 6.93
C PHE A 42 35.11 0.46 7.33
N GLY A 43 35.70 -0.62 7.87
CA GLY A 43 37.08 -0.64 8.34
C GLY A 43 37.34 0.28 9.53
N GLU A 44 38.59 0.34 9.97
CA GLU A 44 38.98 1.09 11.17
C GLU A 44 38.89 2.61 10.97
N LEU A 45 39.29 3.10 9.80
CA LEU A 45 39.16 4.51 9.44
C LEU A 45 37.68 4.94 9.42
N GLY A 46 36.81 4.16 8.78
CA GLY A 46 35.38 4.46 8.69
C GLY A 46 34.67 4.47 10.05
N ARG A 47 35.10 3.61 10.99
CA ARG A 47 34.61 3.64 12.38
C ARG A 47 35.10 4.87 13.14
N ASN A 48 36.36 5.26 12.95
CA ASN A 48 36.93 6.44 13.61
C ASN A 48 36.32 7.76 13.08
N THR A 49 35.95 7.80 11.80
CA THR A 49 35.26 8.96 11.21
C THR A 49 33.75 8.94 11.39
N GLY A 50 33.18 7.86 11.95
CA GLY A 50 31.74 7.71 12.20
C GLY A 50 30.90 7.43 10.95
N THR A 51 31.52 6.99 9.86
CA THR A 51 30.85 6.67 8.58
C THR A 51 29.90 5.50 8.73
N ASP A 52 30.25 4.52 9.58
CA ASP A 52 29.40 3.39 9.97
C ASP A 52 28.09 3.88 10.62
N LYS A 53 28.18 4.83 11.56
CA LYS A 53 27.02 5.41 12.24
C LYS A 53 26.17 6.24 11.30
N ALA A 54 26.80 7.06 10.45
CA ALA A 54 26.10 7.86 9.45
C ALA A 54 25.33 6.97 8.46
N TYR A 55 25.96 5.88 7.99
CA TYR A 55 25.31 4.87 7.16
C TYR A 55 24.12 4.23 7.89
N GLN A 56 24.31 3.75 9.13
CA GLN A 56 23.23 3.12 9.90
C GLN A 56 22.04 4.07 10.11
N GLN A 57 22.30 5.35 10.41
CA GLN A 57 21.29 6.39 10.56
C GLN A 57 20.50 6.60 9.26
N ALA A 58 21.21 6.70 8.13
CA ALA A 58 20.59 6.85 6.81
C ALA A 58 19.76 5.62 6.42
N ALA A 59 20.33 4.42 6.61
CA ALA A 59 19.66 3.15 6.34
C ALA A 59 18.38 2.99 7.19
N LYS A 60 18.44 3.35 8.47
CA LYS A 60 17.27 3.36 9.36
C LYS A 60 16.20 4.33 8.86
N THR A 61 16.59 5.55 8.51
CA THR A 61 15.65 6.57 8.01
C THR A 61 14.93 6.10 6.74
N LEU A 62 15.66 5.50 5.80
CA LEU A 62 15.09 4.95 4.57
C LEU A 62 14.14 3.78 4.85
N GLN A 63 14.48 2.89 5.79
CA GLN A 63 13.60 1.79 6.19
C GLN A 63 12.31 2.26 6.87
N ASP A 64 12.39 3.30 7.70
CA ASP A 64 11.23 3.91 8.35
C ASP A 64 10.32 4.61 7.33
N GLN A 65 10.89 5.24 6.30
CA GLN A 65 10.13 5.79 5.18
C GLN A 65 9.44 4.69 4.35
N LEU A 66 10.17 3.62 4.00
CA LEU A 66 9.61 2.48 3.28
C LEU A 66 8.48 1.80 4.06
N SER A 67 8.63 1.63 5.37
CA SER A 67 7.59 1.03 6.21
C SER A 67 6.30 1.84 6.18
N ARG A 68 6.41 3.17 6.37
CA ARG A 68 5.25 4.07 6.29
C ARG A 68 4.60 4.06 4.91
N ALA A 69 5.37 3.97 3.83
CA ALA A 69 4.84 3.88 2.48
C ALA A 69 4.04 2.59 2.26
N VAL A 70 4.55 1.45 2.73
CA VAL A 70 3.84 0.15 2.68
C VAL A 70 2.53 0.22 3.46
N ASP A 71 2.55 0.76 4.68
CA ASP A 71 1.35 0.90 5.51
C ASP A 71 0.29 1.80 4.86
N ALA A 72 0.74 2.91 4.23
CA ALA A 72 -0.15 3.82 3.52
C ALA A 72 -0.79 3.15 2.29
N LEU A 73 -0.02 2.38 1.50
CA LEU A 73 -0.54 1.65 0.35
C LEU A 73 -1.55 0.57 0.77
N ASN A 74 -1.25 -0.18 1.83
CA ASN A 74 -2.17 -1.19 2.36
C ASN A 74 -3.47 -0.55 2.86
N SER A 75 -3.37 0.58 3.56
CA SER A 75 -4.53 1.33 4.05
C SER A 75 -5.37 1.88 2.88
N ALA A 76 -4.72 2.42 1.84
CA ALA A 76 -5.38 2.92 0.65
C ALA A 76 -6.11 1.79 -0.10
N SER A 77 -5.46 0.63 -0.28
CA SER A 77 -6.09 -0.54 -0.88
C SER A 77 -7.32 -0.99 -0.10
N ALA A 78 -7.24 -1.08 1.24
CA ALA A 78 -8.37 -1.46 2.08
C ALA A 78 -9.54 -0.46 1.96
N ALA A 79 -9.25 0.84 1.95
CA ALA A 79 -10.27 1.87 1.76
C ALA A 79 -10.93 1.80 0.38
N LEU A 80 -10.15 1.55 -0.68
CA LEU A 80 -10.66 1.36 -2.04
C LEU A 80 -11.54 0.12 -2.14
N SER A 81 -11.13 -1.01 -1.58
CA SER A 81 -11.95 -2.24 -1.54
C SER A 81 -13.27 -2.01 -0.83
N LYS A 82 -13.26 -1.36 0.34
CA LYS A 82 -14.49 -1.02 1.08
C LYS A 82 -15.40 -0.09 0.29
N THR A 83 -14.81 0.82 -0.48
CA THR A 83 -15.57 1.73 -1.36
C THR A 83 -16.23 0.96 -2.50
N ALA A 84 -15.51 0.03 -3.15
CA ALA A 84 -16.07 -0.83 -4.18
C ALA A 84 -17.22 -1.70 -3.66
N GLU A 85 -17.06 -2.30 -2.47
CA GLU A 85 -18.13 -3.07 -1.80
C GLU A 85 -19.38 -2.22 -1.53
N HIS A 86 -19.20 -0.98 -1.08
CA HIS A 86 -20.31 -0.07 -0.80
C HIS A 86 -21.12 0.27 -2.07
N PHE A 87 -20.44 0.56 -3.18
CA PHE A 87 -21.14 0.86 -4.43
C PHE A 87 -21.76 -0.39 -5.07
N SER A 88 -21.11 -1.55 -5.00
CA SER A 88 -21.65 -2.81 -5.51
C SER A 88 -22.92 -3.24 -4.77
N SER A 89 -22.92 -3.15 -3.43
CA SER A 89 -24.10 -3.49 -2.61
C SER A 89 -25.27 -2.53 -2.85
N HIS A 90 -24.99 -1.23 -2.97
CA HIS A 90 -26.01 -0.23 -3.29
C HIS A 90 -26.66 -0.49 -4.66
N ASP A 91 -25.87 -0.84 -5.69
CA ASP A 91 -26.41 -1.16 -7.02
C ASP A 91 -27.24 -2.45 -7.01
N GLU A 92 -26.84 -3.47 -6.24
CA GLU A 92 -27.61 -4.70 -6.06
C GLU A 92 -28.94 -4.47 -5.35
N ASP A 93 -28.96 -3.65 -4.29
CA ASP A 93 -30.16 -3.30 -3.53
C ASP A 93 -31.15 -2.51 -4.40
N VAL A 94 -30.65 -1.54 -5.17
CA VAL A 94 -31.47 -0.79 -6.14
C VAL A 94 -32.02 -1.73 -7.21
N ALA A 95 -31.21 -2.61 -7.79
CA ALA A 95 -31.67 -3.59 -8.78
C ALA A 95 -32.70 -4.57 -8.18
N ALA A 96 -32.54 -4.99 -6.92
CA ALA A 96 -33.52 -5.81 -6.21
C ALA A 96 -34.83 -5.05 -5.98
N SER A 97 -34.78 -3.77 -5.61
CA SER A 97 -35.96 -2.93 -5.44
C SER A 97 -36.73 -2.71 -6.76
N ILE A 98 -36.01 -2.49 -7.88
CA ILE A 98 -36.60 -2.35 -9.21
C ILE A 98 -37.24 -3.66 -9.66
N ARG A 99 -36.57 -4.81 -9.47
CA ARG A 99 -37.15 -6.13 -9.77
C ARG A 99 -38.43 -6.40 -8.96
N ARG A 100 -38.46 -5.98 -7.70
CA ARG A 100 -39.66 -6.08 -6.83
C ARG A 100 -40.77 -5.12 -7.25
N ALA A 101 -40.43 -3.93 -7.76
CA ALA A 101 -41.39 -2.91 -8.16
C ALA A 101 -41.95 -3.09 -9.58
N GLY A 102 -41.16 -3.64 -10.51
CA GLY A 102 -41.52 -3.90 -11.90
C GLY A 102 -42.12 -5.29 -12.17
N GLY A 103 -42.28 -6.12 -11.13
CA GLY A 103 -42.91 -7.44 -11.20
C GLY A 103 -44.44 -7.41 -11.07
N ARG A 104 -45.12 -6.55 -11.83
CA ARG A 104 -46.58 -6.59 -12.06
C ARG A 104 -46.89 -6.44 -13.54
#